data_AF-A0A3A5ZQ92-F1
#
_entry.id   AF-A0A3A5ZQ92-F1
#
_cell.length_a   1.000
_cell.length_b   1.000
_cell.length_c   1.000
_cell.angle_alpha   90.00
_cell.angle_beta   90.00
_cell.angle_gamma   90.00
#
_symmetry.space_group_name_H-M   'P 1'
#
loop_
_entity.id
_entity.type
_entity.pdbx_description
1 polymer ?
#
loop_
_entity_poly.entity_id
_entity_poly.type
_entity_poly.pdbx_seq_one_letter_code
_entity_poly.pdbx_strand_id
1 'polypeptide(L)' 'MKNIDIQELSIGTKVYWHDPAGETSGIYEILIMPDIEEMTNEKLEYDDLIILIGDGFGKAEVFISELDILY' A
#
# COMPACT_ATOMS: atom_id res chain seq x y z
N MET A 1 4.84 -10.40 -11.40
CA MET A 1 4.35 -9.40 -10.43
C MET A 1 3.52 -8.42 -11.23
N LYS A 2 2.23 -8.27 -10.93
CA LYS A 2 1.40 -7.25 -11.57
C LYS A 2 1.74 -5.94 -10.87
N ASN A 3 2.02 -4.88 -11.64
CA ASN A 3 2.11 -3.54 -11.07
C ASN A 3 0.76 -3.23 -10.41
N ILE A 4 0.78 -2.82 -9.14
CA ILE A 4 -0.41 -2.34 -8.44
C ILE A 4 -0.93 -1.12 -9.21
N ASP A 5 -2.17 -1.19 -9.66
CA ASP A 5 -2.88 0.02 -10.10
C ASP A 5 -3.36 0.74 -8.83
N ILE A 6 -2.74 1.87 -8.52
CA ILE A 6 -3.06 2.64 -7.32
C ILE A 6 -4.52 3.12 -7.33
N GLN A 7 -5.15 3.25 -8.50
CA GLN A 7 -6.55 3.63 -8.61
C GLN A 7 -7.50 2.51 -8.18
N GLU A 8 -7.01 1.27 -8.10
CA GLU A 8 -7.75 0.13 -7.55
C GLU A 8 -7.58 -0.01 -6.02
N LEU A 9 -6.67 0.76 -5.41
CA LEU A 9 -6.51 0.78 -3.96
C LEU A 9 -7.54 1.70 -3.32
N SER A 10 -8.11 1.24 -2.22
CA SER A 10 -9.01 2.02 -1.38
C SER A 10 -8.82 1.62 0.09
N ILE A 11 -9.27 2.47 1.00
CA ILE A 11 -9.33 2.11 2.42
C ILE A 11 -10.20 0.86 2.56
N GLY A 12 -9.70 -0.15 3.26
CA GLY A 12 -10.34 -1.45 3.40
C GLY A 12 -9.84 -2.53 2.42
N THR A 13 -9.04 -2.17 1.42
CA THR A 13 -8.43 -3.16 0.51
C THR A 13 -7.43 -4.02 1.29
N LYS A 14 -7.53 -5.34 1.12
CA LYS A 14 -6.54 -6.29 1.65
C LYS A 14 -5.33 -6.36 0.74
N VAL A 15 -4.16 -6.24 1.33
CA VAL A 15 -2.86 -6.27 0.66
C VAL A 15 -1.94 -7.24 1.38
N TYR A 16 -1.00 -7.82 0.64
CA TYR A 16 0.14 -8.51 1.23
C TYR A 16 1.31 -7.52 1.30
N TRP A 17 1.86 -7.31 2.49
CA TRP A 17 3.05 -6.49 2.68
C TRP A 17 4.31 -7.36 2.71
N HIS A 18 5.27 -7.00 1.88
CA HIS A 18 6.62 -7.55 1.86
C HIS A 18 7.54 -6.70 2.73
N ASP A 19 7.42 -6.87 4.06
CA ASP A 19 8.32 -6.23 5.02
C ASP A 19 9.80 -6.41 4.60
N PRO A 20 10.55 -5.33 4.31
CA PRO A 20 11.95 -5.41 3.91
C PRO A 20 12.86 -6.05 4.97
N ALA A 21 12.49 -5.94 6.26
CA ALA A 21 13.20 -6.60 7.35
C ALA A 21 12.85 -8.09 7.45
N GLY A 22 11.76 -8.53 6.80
CA GLY A 22 11.28 -9.92 6.80
C GLY A 22 10.78 -10.40 8.16
N GLU A 23 10.48 -9.50 9.08
CA GLU A 23 10.03 -9.85 10.44
C GLU A 23 8.50 -10.02 10.50
N THR A 24 7.78 -9.21 9.72
CA THR A 24 6.33 -9.05 9.84
C THR A 24 5.58 -9.06 8.50
N SER A 25 6.18 -9.60 7.43
CA SER A 25 5.47 -9.76 6.15
C SER A 25 4.16 -10.52 6.33
N GLY A 26 3.09 -10.09 5.67
CA GLY A 26 1.79 -10.69 5.89
C GLY A 26 0.63 -9.95 5.25
N ILE A 27 -0.59 -10.38 5.58
CA ILE A 27 -1.83 -9.78 5.06
C ILE A 27 -2.28 -8.67 5.99
N TYR A 28 -2.46 -7.48 5.41
CA TYR A 28 -2.93 -6.29 6.11
C TYR A 28 -4.07 -5.64 5.32
N GLU A 29 -4.73 -4.68 5.95
CA GLU A 29 -5.76 -3.84 5.37
C GLU A 29 -5.25 -2.40 5.26
N ILE A 30 -5.55 -1.73 4.14
CA ILE A 30 -5.25 -0.31 3.97
C ILE A 30 -6.14 0.51 4.91
N LEU A 31 -5.53 1.30 5.78
CA LEU A 31 -6.22 2.16 6.73
C LEU A 31 -6.29 3.61 6.28
N ILE A 32 -5.22 4.12 5.65
CA ILE A 32 -5.14 5.51 5.16
C ILE A 32 -4.40 5.50 3.84
N MET A 33 -4.96 6.21 2.86
CA MET A 33 -4.31 6.50 1.59
C MET A 33 -3.96 7.98 1.47
N PRO A 34 -2.86 8.31 0.76
CA PRO A 34 -2.58 9.68 0.37
C PRO A 34 -3.65 10.19 -0.60
N ASP A 35 -3.90 11.49 -0.59
CA ASP A 35 -4.81 12.13 -1.53
C ASP A 35 -4.15 12.17 -2.92
N ILE A 36 -4.62 11.30 -3.82
CA ILE A 36 -4.08 11.14 -5.18
C ILE A 36 -4.95 11.84 -6.24
N GLU A 37 -6.10 12.42 -5.88
CA GLU A 37 -7.04 13.02 -6.85
C GLU A 37 -6.45 14.26 -7.55
N GLU A 38 -5.63 15.04 -6.83
CA GLU A 38 -4.95 16.22 -7.40
C GLU A 38 -3.59 15.88 -8.04
N MET A 39 -3.14 14.63 -7.95
CA MET A 39 -1.82 14.21 -8.43
C MET A 39 -1.91 13.74 -9.88
N THR A 40 -1.58 14.62 -10.82
CA THR A 40 -1.56 14.26 -12.25
C THR A 40 -0.55 13.14 -12.52
N ASN A 41 -0.92 12.17 -13.36
CA ASN A 41 -0.17 10.95 -13.73
C ASN A 41 1.32 11.15 -14.11
N GLU A 42 1.79 12.37 -14.35
CA GLU A 42 3.17 12.67 -14.73
C GLU A 42 4.14 12.78 -13.53
N LYS A 43 3.66 12.67 -12.28
CA LYS A 43 4.49 12.89 -11.07
C LYS A 43 4.46 11.80 -10.00
N LEU A 44 3.69 10.73 -10.19
CA LEU A 44 3.66 9.64 -9.22
C LEU A 44 4.74 8.62 -9.55
N GLU A 45 5.92 8.80 -8.97
CA GLU A 45 6.80 7.66 -8.74
C GLU A 45 6.15 6.83 -7.64
N TYR A 46 5.75 5.59 -7.97
CA TYR A 46 5.09 4.67 -7.04
C TYR A 46 5.90 4.45 -5.74
N ASP A 47 7.21 4.67 -5.82
CA ASP A 47 8.15 4.53 -4.72
C ASP A 47 8.07 5.67 -3.69
N ASP A 48 7.42 6.80 -3.99
CA ASP A 48 7.32 7.94 -3.07
C ASP A 48 6.02 7.96 -2.25
N LEU A 49 5.08 7.06 -2.54
CA LEU A 49 3.77 7.05 -1.88
C LEU A 49 3.76 6.15 -0.66
N ILE A 50 3.51 6.77 0.49
CA ILE A 50 3.38 6.10 1.78
C ILE A 50 1.91 5.84 2.09
N ILE A 51 1.60 4.59 2.44
CA ILE A 51 0.28 4.12 2.86
C ILE A 51 0.36 3.63 4.31
N LEU A 52 -0.70 3.84 5.09
CA LEU A 52 -0.84 3.21 6.40
C LEU A 52 -1.63 1.90 6.27
N ILE A 53 -1.03 0.79 6.68
CA ILE A 53 -1.67 -0.52 6.73
C ILE A 53 -1.86 -0.99 8.18
N GLY A 54 -2.77 -1.94 8.42
CA GLY A 54 -2.92 -2.59 9.72
C GLY A 54 -3.79 -3.84 9.69
N ASP A 55 -3.71 -4.63 10.76
CA ASP A 55 -4.37 -5.94 10.90
C ASP A 55 -5.32 -6.01 12.13
N GLY A 56 -5.57 -4.86 12.76
CA GLY A 56 -6.34 -4.74 14.00
C GLY A 56 -5.52 -4.86 15.29
N PHE A 57 -4.26 -5.31 15.21
CA PHE A 57 -3.33 -5.42 16.35
C PHE A 57 -2.14 -4.45 16.22
N GLY A 58 -1.65 -4.27 15.00
CA GLY A 58 -0.54 -3.39 14.65
C GLY A 58 -0.83 -2.52 13.43
N LYS A 59 0.04 -1.54 13.22
CA LYS A 59 0.02 -0.64 12.06
C LYS A 59 1.44 -0.40 11.56
N ALA A 60 1.58 -0.19 10.26
CA ALA A 60 2.85 0.17 9.63
C ALA A 60 2.62 1.20 8.52
N GLU A 61 3.54 2.15 8.41
CA GLU A 61 3.65 3.04 7.25
C GLU A 61 4.59 2.37 6.25
N VAL A 62 4.12 2.17 5.02
CA VAL A 62 4.79 1.35 4.01
C VAL A 62 4.73 2.03 2.65
N PHE A 63 5.66 1.67 1.77
CA PHE A 63 5.61 2.12 0.38
C PHE A 63 4.69 1.22 -0.45
N ILE A 64 4.03 1.78 -1.46
CA ILE A 64 3.19 1.00 -2.39
C ILE A 64 3.99 -0.11 -3.07
N SER A 65 5.26 0.14 -3.38
CA SER A 65 6.14 -0.84 -4.01
C SER A 65 6.45 -2.06 -3.12
N GLU A 66 6.16 -2.00 -1.82
CA GLU A 66 6.28 -3.12 -0.89
C GLU A 66 5.01 -3.97 -0.81
N LEU A 67 3.94 -3.59 -1.51
CA LEU A 67 2.64 -4.25 -1.42
C LEU A 67 2.36 -5.13 -2.64
N ASP A 68 1.50 -6.13 -2.44
CA ASP A 68 0.81 -6.87 -3.49
C ASP A 68 -0.70 -6.88 -3.20
N ILE A 69 -1.54 -6.67 -4.23
CA ILE A 69 -3.01 -6.75 -4.08
C ILE A 69 -3.46 -8.22 -4.04
N LEU A 70 -4.33 -8.53 -3.08
CA LEU A 70 -5.00 -9.82 -2.96
C LEU A 70 -6.42 -9.71 -3.55
N TYR A 71 -6.65 -10.32 -4.71
CA TYR A 71 -7.96 -10.36 -5.39
C TYR A 71 -8.93 -11.38 -4.76
#